data_AF-A0A258CWT9-F1
#
_entry.id   AF-A0A258CWT9-F1
#
_cell.length_a   1.000
_cell.length_b   1.000
_cell.length_c   1.000
_cell.angle_alpha   90.00
_cell.angle_beta   90.00
_cell.angle_gamma   90.00
#
_symmetry.space_group_name_H-M   'P 1'
#
loop_
_entity.id
_entity.type
_entity.pdbx_description
1 polymer ?
#
loop_
_entity_poly.entity_id
_entity_poly.type
_entity_poly.pdbx_seq_one_letter_code
_entity_poly.pdbx_strand_id
1 'polypeptide(L)'
;MDISQLDVIVRVAGATLLLLLAILLARDPRTRRVAIYFAPMAVCLVGFLAGNTPEPTLRLSGPLGTVGALIAGYAAVFLWWFCLASFDPLFRPRGAVLVAGLAWLIIASADRGLFGPDLESRGLSWALIALGVSMLAYLAWRLVRDRAGDLVDESRRARLIVVVLLAGQLGADFLVDLVMGLDWGPHGFTILQNAAFLAFSAWLALRLLPVPAPASPSARAQSLTPAQGDEARLVERLRVLVEDEKIHLAPDLDFADVVRRMGAPERTVRRLINHRLGHDHFRAFINACRVAEAKQLLADPARAEDKLIAIALDSGFASLASFNRAFQAVEGRPPSTFRHAPTPEERPAVF
;
A
#
# COMPACT_ATOMS: atom_id res chain seq x y z
N MET A 1 -0.27 8.15 38.30
CA MET A 1 -1.19 8.05 37.16
C MET A 1 -2.06 6.85 37.43
N ASP A 2 -3.37 7.04 37.54
CA ASP A 2 -4.31 5.94 37.78
C ASP A 2 -4.47 5.09 36.50
N ILE A 3 -4.84 3.81 36.64
CA ILE A 3 -5.02 2.87 35.52
C ILE A 3 -6.12 3.38 34.57
N SER A 4 -7.16 3.99 35.13
CA SER A 4 -8.26 4.65 34.40
C SER A 4 -7.75 5.79 33.51
N GLN A 5 -6.85 6.64 34.04
CA GLN A 5 -6.25 7.75 33.30
C GLN A 5 -5.35 7.23 32.18
N LEU A 6 -4.58 6.17 32.43
CA LEU A 6 -3.73 5.54 31.42
C LEU A 6 -4.58 4.98 30.27
N ASP A 7 -5.70 4.30 30.57
CA ASP A 7 -6.63 3.79 29.54
C ASP A 7 -7.15 4.92 28.64
N VAL A 8 -7.63 6.02 29.23
CA VAL A 8 -8.11 7.18 28.47
C VAL A 8 -7.02 7.75 27.57
N ILE A 9 -5.81 7.94 28.09
CA ILE A 9 -4.67 8.46 27.31
C ILE A 9 -4.37 7.54 26.12
N VAL A 10 -4.30 6.23 26.34
CA VAL A 10 -3.98 5.26 25.28
C VAL A 10 -5.05 5.28 24.18
N ARG A 11 -6.33 5.29 24.54
CA ARG A 11 -7.44 5.30 23.58
C ARG A 11 -7.49 6.59 22.78
N VAL A 12 -7.38 7.75 23.45
CA VAL A 12 -7.42 9.06 22.79
C VAL A 12 -6.21 9.25 21.87
N ALA A 13 -5.00 8.87 22.32
CA ALA A 13 -3.79 8.92 21.51
C ALA A 13 -3.91 8.01 20.27
N GLY A 14 -4.36 6.76 20.46
CA GLY A 14 -4.55 5.81 19.36
C GLY A 14 -5.58 6.31 18.35
N ALA A 15 -6.72 6.81 18.81
CA ALA A 15 -7.75 7.35 17.94
C ALA A 15 -7.26 8.57 17.14
N THR A 16 -6.55 9.49 17.81
CA THR A 16 -5.97 10.68 17.17
C THR A 16 -4.96 10.28 16.09
N LEU A 17 -4.06 9.35 16.38
CA LEU A 17 -3.07 8.88 15.41
C LEU A 17 -3.71 8.20 14.21
N LEU A 18 -4.74 7.36 14.41
CA LEU A 18 -5.46 6.72 13.30
C LEU A 18 -6.12 7.74 12.37
N LEU A 19 -6.75 8.78 12.92
CA LEU A 19 -7.37 9.84 12.12
C LEU A 19 -6.33 10.68 11.38
N LEU A 20 -5.23 11.04 12.05
CA LEU A 20 -4.13 11.76 11.41
C LEU A 20 -3.51 10.95 10.28
N LEU A 21 -3.29 9.66 10.47
CA LEU A 21 -2.81 8.73 9.45
C LEU A 21 -3.75 8.67 8.24
N ALA A 22 -5.06 8.61 8.48
CA ALA A 22 -6.05 8.62 7.40
C ALA A 22 -5.96 9.92 6.57
N ILE A 23 -5.79 11.07 7.24
CA ILE A 23 -5.62 12.37 6.57
C ILE A 23 -4.30 12.42 5.79
N LEU A 24 -3.19 11.97 6.38
CA LEU A 24 -1.87 11.97 5.74
C LEU A 24 -1.87 11.09 4.49
N LEU A 25 -2.39 9.86 4.58
CA LEU A 25 -2.51 8.95 3.45
C LEU A 25 -3.45 9.49 2.36
N ALA A 26 -4.49 10.22 2.73
CA ALA A 26 -5.41 10.82 1.75
C ALA A 26 -4.78 12.01 1.00
N ARG A 27 -3.84 12.72 1.62
CA ARG A 27 -3.15 13.89 1.04
C ARG A 27 -2.06 13.51 0.04
N ASP A 28 -1.38 12.38 0.23
CA ASP A 28 -0.31 11.93 -0.67
C ASP A 28 -0.90 11.21 -1.91
N PRO A 29 -0.66 11.70 -3.15
CA PRO A 29 -1.16 11.07 -4.37
C PRO A 29 -0.76 9.60 -4.54
N ARG A 30 0.40 9.20 -4.00
CA ARG A 30 0.91 7.83 -4.10
C ARG A 30 0.12 6.85 -3.24
N THR A 31 -0.39 7.32 -2.10
CA THR A 31 -1.10 6.51 -1.10
C THR A 31 -2.60 6.76 -1.06
N ARG A 32 -3.10 7.80 -1.75
CA ARG A 32 -4.53 8.18 -1.81
C ARG A 32 -5.49 7.04 -2.15
N ARG A 33 -5.07 6.09 -2.99
CA ARG A 33 -5.89 4.91 -3.33
C ARG A 33 -6.08 3.97 -2.15
N VAL A 34 -5.01 3.73 -1.40
CA VAL A 34 -5.02 2.90 -0.19
C VAL A 34 -5.77 3.63 0.92
N ALA A 35 -5.72 4.96 0.96
CA ALA A 35 -6.46 5.80 1.91
C ALA A 35 -7.98 5.61 1.82
N ILE A 36 -8.54 5.30 0.64
CA ILE A 36 -9.98 5.04 0.46
C ILE A 36 -10.43 3.85 1.32
N TYR A 37 -9.56 2.87 1.55
CA TYR A 37 -9.85 1.70 2.39
C TYR A 37 -9.37 1.89 3.83
N PHE A 38 -8.26 2.63 4.04
CA PHE A 38 -7.75 2.91 5.38
C PHE A 38 -8.68 3.84 6.17
N ALA A 39 -9.25 4.87 5.55
CA ALA A 39 -10.10 5.84 6.24
C ALA A 39 -11.35 5.23 6.91
N PRO A 40 -12.19 4.42 6.23
CA PRO A 40 -13.32 3.78 6.88
C PRO A 40 -12.88 2.77 7.94
N MET A 41 -11.78 2.04 7.72
CA MET A 41 -11.18 1.18 8.75
C MET A 41 -10.78 1.99 9.99
N ALA A 42 -10.09 3.12 9.81
CA ALA A 42 -9.68 4.00 10.90
C ALA A 42 -10.87 4.53 11.69
N VAL A 43 -11.96 4.96 11.03
CA VAL A 43 -13.20 5.38 11.70
C VAL A 43 -13.80 4.26 12.55
N CYS A 44 -13.81 3.02 12.03
CA CYS A 44 -14.30 1.86 12.78
C CYS A 44 -13.43 1.56 14.01
N LEU A 45 -12.11 1.62 13.86
CA LEU A 45 -11.17 1.45 14.96
C LEU A 45 -11.25 2.56 16.01
N VAL A 46 -11.55 3.80 15.60
CA VAL A 46 -11.86 4.89 16.55
C VAL A 46 -13.14 4.59 17.33
N GLY A 47 -14.20 4.14 16.65
CA GLY A 47 -15.43 3.72 17.31
C GLY A 47 -15.19 2.59 18.33
N PHE A 48 -14.35 1.62 17.94
CA PHE A 48 -13.89 0.56 18.84
C PHE A 48 -13.15 1.11 20.06
N LEU A 49 -12.10 1.92 19.87
CA LEU A 49 -11.33 2.51 20.97
C LEU A 49 -12.20 3.38 21.89
N ALA A 50 -13.20 4.06 21.35
CA ALA A 50 -14.10 4.90 22.14
C ALA A 50 -15.01 4.08 23.08
N GLY A 51 -15.42 2.88 22.67
CA GLY A 51 -16.24 1.96 23.48
C GLY A 51 -15.44 0.94 24.31
N ASN A 52 -14.20 0.63 23.91
CA ASN A 52 -13.38 -0.43 24.51
C ASN A 52 -12.65 0.08 25.77
N THR A 53 -13.37 0.16 26.89
CA THR A 53 -12.80 0.59 28.18
C THR A 53 -13.16 -0.41 29.30
N PRO A 54 -12.20 -0.73 30.19
CA PRO A 54 -12.46 -1.59 31.34
C PRO A 54 -13.37 -0.91 32.37
N GLU A 55 -13.42 0.42 32.38
CA GLU A 55 -14.11 1.23 33.38
C GLU A 55 -15.58 1.47 32.97
N PRO A 56 -16.59 0.98 33.73
CA PRO A 56 -18.00 1.11 33.37
C PRO A 56 -18.46 2.57 33.25
N THR A 57 -17.90 3.47 34.06
CA THR A 57 -18.27 4.90 34.08
C THR A 57 -17.83 5.66 32.82
N LEU A 58 -16.83 5.13 32.10
CA LEU A 58 -16.28 5.73 30.87
C LEU A 58 -16.91 5.16 29.59
N ARG A 59 -17.83 4.19 29.71
CA ARG A 59 -18.52 3.62 28.55
C ARG A 59 -19.51 4.62 27.98
N LEU A 60 -19.45 4.83 26.68
CA LEU A 60 -20.43 5.62 25.95
C LEU A 60 -21.81 4.97 26.09
N SER A 61 -22.79 5.75 26.55
CA SER A 61 -24.17 5.31 26.74
C SER A 61 -25.13 6.05 25.81
N GLY A 62 -26.36 5.53 25.71
CA GLY A 62 -27.39 6.10 24.84
C GLY A 62 -27.05 6.00 23.35
N PRO A 63 -27.57 6.92 22.50
CA PRO A 63 -27.42 6.84 21.04
C PRO A 63 -25.96 6.84 20.57
N LEU A 64 -25.08 7.57 21.25
CA LEU A 64 -23.65 7.63 20.91
C LEU A 64 -22.95 6.30 21.19
N GLY A 65 -23.33 5.61 22.27
CA GLY A 65 -22.84 4.26 22.58
C GLY A 65 -23.27 3.26 21.52
N THR A 66 -24.55 3.28 21.12
CA THR A 66 -25.09 2.38 20.08
C THR A 66 -24.41 2.60 18.74
N VAL A 67 -24.25 3.87 18.32
CA VAL A 67 -23.57 4.20 17.06
C VAL A 67 -22.09 3.79 17.11
N GLY A 68 -21.40 4.04 18.23
CA GLY A 68 -20.01 3.63 18.43
C GLY A 68 -19.83 2.11 18.34
N ALA A 69 -20.71 1.36 19.00
CA ALA A 69 -20.72 -0.10 18.96
C ALA A 69 -21.00 -0.64 17.55
N LEU A 70 -21.94 -0.03 16.83
CA LEU A 70 -22.28 -0.40 15.45
C LEU A 70 -21.09 -0.17 14.50
N ILE A 71 -20.49 1.02 14.56
CA ILE A 71 -19.31 1.40 13.77
C ILE A 71 -18.12 0.48 14.08
N ALA A 72 -17.89 0.16 15.36
CA ALA A 72 -16.84 -0.76 15.77
C ALA A 72 -17.04 -2.17 15.16
N GLY A 73 -18.27 -2.66 15.09
CA GLY A 73 -18.61 -3.97 14.49
C GLY A 73 -18.26 -4.10 13.01
N TYR A 74 -18.07 -2.99 12.30
CA TYR A 74 -17.67 -2.98 10.90
C TYR A 74 -16.15 -2.98 10.68
N ALA A 75 -15.35 -2.88 11.75
CA ALA A 75 -13.89 -2.77 11.64
C ALA A 75 -13.27 -3.93 10.84
N ALA A 76 -13.71 -5.17 11.10
CA ALA A 76 -13.13 -6.37 10.48
C ALA A 76 -13.26 -6.40 8.95
N VAL A 77 -14.42 -6.01 8.39
CA VAL A 77 -14.61 -5.98 6.92
C VAL A 77 -13.77 -4.89 6.26
N PHE A 78 -13.69 -3.70 6.85
CA PHE A 78 -12.88 -2.62 6.29
C PHE A 78 -11.39 -2.89 6.45
N LEU A 79 -10.97 -3.50 7.56
CA LEU A 79 -9.60 -3.99 7.74
C LEU A 79 -9.26 -5.03 6.68
N TRP A 80 -10.14 -6.00 6.44
CA TRP A 80 -9.93 -7.02 5.42
C TRP A 80 -9.81 -6.43 4.02
N TRP A 81 -10.71 -5.51 3.63
CA TRP A 81 -10.61 -4.81 2.34
C TRP A 81 -9.35 -3.95 2.23
N PHE A 82 -8.94 -3.27 3.30
CA PHE A 82 -7.67 -2.54 3.35
C PHE A 82 -6.46 -3.47 3.15
N CYS A 83 -6.47 -4.65 3.79
CA CYS A 83 -5.42 -5.66 3.63
C CYS A 83 -5.35 -6.18 2.19
N LEU A 84 -6.48 -6.45 1.55
CA LEU A 84 -6.52 -6.88 0.14
C LEU A 84 -6.07 -5.75 -0.81
N ALA A 85 -6.50 -4.51 -0.57
CA ALA A 85 -6.08 -3.34 -1.34
C ALA A 85 -4.58 -3.04 -1.22
N SER A 86 -3.95 -3.43 -0.11
CA SER A 86 -2.52 -3.24 0.12
C SER A 86 -1.66 -4.14 -0.77
N PHE A 87 -2.18 -5.28 -1.25
CA PHE A 87 -1.45 -6.20 -2.13
C PHE A 87 -1.78 -6.03 -3.61
N ASP A 88 -2.99 -5.60 -3.93
CA ASP A 88 -3.49 -5.49 -5.29
C ASP A 88 -3.84 -4.03 -5.63
N PRO A 89 -3.01 -3.34 -6.45
CA PRO A 89 -3.25 -1.96 -6.84
C PRO A 89 -4.53 -1.71 -7.64
N LEU A 90 -5.13 -2.77 -8.19
CA LEU A 90 -6.39 -2.74 -8.93
C LEU A 90 -7.57 -3.28 -8.11
N PHE A 91 -7.35 -3.54 -6.82
CA PHE A 91 -8.37 -4.10 -5.95
C PHE A 91 -9.62 -3.22 -5.93
N ARG A 92 -10.74 -3.87 -6.21
CA ARG A 92 -12.09 -3.40 -5.92
C ARG A 92 -12.87 -4.59 -5.37
N PRO A 93 -13.67 -4.42 -4.31
CA PRO A 93 -14.50 -5.51 -3.80
C PRO A 93 -15.50 -5.92 -4.91
N ARG A 94 -15.34 -7.15 -5.42
CA ARG A 94 -16.18 -7.75 -6.46
C ARG A 94 -16.39 -9.23 -6.17
N GLY A 95 -17.44 -9.82 -6.75
CA GLY A 95 -17.75 -11.24 -6.61
C GLY A 95 -17.84 -11.69 -5.15
N ALA A 96 -17.22 -12.82 -4.82
CA ALA A 96 -17.22 -13.39 -3.48
C ALA A 96 -16.70 -12.43 -2.39
N VAL A 97 -15.73 -11.57 -2.70
CA VAL A 97 -15.16 -10.61 -1.73
C VAL A 97 -16.18 -9.52 -1.36
N LEU A 98 -16.97 -9.06 -2.33
CA LEU A 98 -18.04 -8.10 -2.06
C LEU A 98 -19.18 -8.76 -1.29
N VAL A 99 -19.59 -9.96 -1.70
CA VAL A 99 -20.67 -10.72 -1.04
C VAL A 99 -20.31 -11.00 0.42
N ALA A 100 -19.10 -11.47 0.72
CA ALA A 100 -18.65 -11.72 2.08
C ALA A 100 -18.61 -10.42 2.92
N GLY A 101 -18.15 -9.32 2.34
CA GLY A 101 -18.13 -8.03 3.05
C GLY A 101 -19.53 -7.47 3.32
N LEU A 102 -20.46 -7.60 2.37
CA LEU A 102 -21.86 -7.21 2.58
C LEU A 102 -22.53 -8.11 3.62
N ALA A 103 -22.28 -9.42 3.56
CA ALA A 103 -22.76 -10.37 4.56
C ALA A 103 -22.24 -9.99 5.95
N TRP A 104 -20.95 -9.65 6.09
CA TRP A 104 -20.40 -9.15 7.35
C TRP A 104 -21.16 -7.94 7.87
N LEU A 105 -21.35 -6.91 7.03
CA LEU A 105 -22.05 -5.68 7.43
C LEU A 105 -23.48 -5.96 7.89
N ILE A 106 -24.21 -6.82 7.18
CA ILE A 106 -25.59 -7.19 7.52
C ILE A 106 -25.65 -7.97 8.84
N ILE A 107 -24.80 -8.98 9.00
CA ILE A 107 -24.78 -9.81 10.22
C ILE A 107 -24.33 -8.97 11.41
N ALA A 108 -23.31 -8.12 11.26
CA ALA A 108 -22.85 -7.22 12.32
C ALA A 108 -23.91 -6.17 12.68
N SER A 109 -24.67 -5.66 11.70
CA SER A 109 -25.80 -4.77 11.97
C SER A 109 -26.89 -5.46 12.78
N ALA A 110 -27.21 -6.71 12.43
CA ALA A 110 -28.20 -7.53 13.13
C ALA A 110 -27.75 -7.90 14.55
N ASP A 111 -26.48 -8.30 14.71
CA ASP A 111 -25.85 -8.63 16.00
C ASP A 111 -25.86 -7.43 16.96
N ARG A 112 -25.75 -6.21 16.45
CA ARG A 112 -25.80 -4.97 17.25
C ARG A 112 -27.21 -4.36 17.37
N GLY A 113 -28.25 -5.12 17.03
CA GLY A 113 -29.64 -4.74 17.27
C GLY A 113 -30.21 -3.69 16.31
N LEU A 114 -29.54 -3.39 15.17
CA LEU A 114 -30.04 -2.39 14.20
C LEU A 114 -31.40 -2.79 13.61
N PHE A 115 -31.68 -4.09 13.50
CA PHE A 115 -32.93 -4.63 12.96
C PHE A 115 -33.92 -5.07 14.05
N GLY A 116 -33.68 -4.68 15.31
CA GLY A 116 -34.51 -5.02 16.46
C GLY A 116 -33.90 -6.08 17.38
N PRO A 117 -34.44 -6.22 18.61
CA PRO A 117 -33.85 -7.03 19.69
C PRO A 117 -33.96 -8.55 19.47
N ASP A 118 -34.88 -9.01 18.62
CA ASP A 118 -35.12 -10.45 18.37
C ASP A 118 -33.96 -11.16 17.64
N LEU A 119 -33.04 -10.39 17.06
CA LEU A 119 -31.88 -10.87 16.31
C LEU A 119 -30.59 -10.88 17.16
N GLU A 120 -30.51 -10.03 18.19
CA GLU A 120 -29.34 -9.87 19.07
C GLU A 120 -28.99 -11.17 19.84
N SER A 121 -29.98 -12.03 20.10
CA SER A 121 -29.84 -13.24 20.93
C SER A 121 -29.62 -14.55 20.15
N ARG A 122 -29.46 -14.51 18.81
CA ARG A 122 -29.42 -15.72 17.96
C ARG A 122 -28.03 -16.33 17.73
N GLY A 123 -27.01 -15.90 18.47
CA GLY A 123 -25.64 -16.39 18.29
C GLY A 123 -24.98 -15.90 16.99
N LEU A 124 -25.41 -14.73 16.48
CA LEU A 124 -24.84 -14.10 15.29
C LEU A 124 -23.34 -13.78 15.45
N SER A 125 -22.88 -13.56 16.69
CA SER A 125 -21.47 -13.33 17.01
C SER A 125 -20.59 -14.52 16.61
N TRP A 126 -21.06 -15.76 16.78
CA TRP A 126 -20.35 -16.96 16.31
C TRP A 126 -20.29 -17.04 14.78
N ALA A 127 -21.35 -16.60 14.09
CA ALA A 127 -21.35 -16.50 12.63
C ALA A 127 -20.36 -15.44 12.13
N LEU A 128 -20.22 -14.31 12.85
CA LEU A 128 -19.20 -13.30 12.58
C LEU A 128 -17.80 -13.85 12.77
N ILE A 129 -17.52 -14.57 13.87
CA ILE A 129 -16.21 -15.20 14.10
C ILE A 129 -15.89 -16.18 12.97
N ALA A 130 -16.82 -17.07 12.60
CA ALA A 130 -16.62 -18.03 11.51
C ALA A 130 -16.35 -17.35 10.15
N LEU A 131 -17.11 -16.30 9.83
CA LEU A 131 -16.90 -15.50 8.63
C LEU A 131 -15.55 -14.78 8.66
N GLY A 132 -15.13 -14.30 9.84
CA GLY A 132 -13.90 -13.54 10.05
C GLY A 132 -12.66 -14.41 9.93
N VAL A 133 -12.69 -15.60 10.53
CA VAL A 133 -11.68 -16.64 10.33
C VAL A 133 -11.59 -17.04 8.87
N SER A 134 -12.73 -17.17 8.16
CA SER A 134 -12.75 -17.46 6.72
C SER A 134 -12.12 -16.33 5.89
N MET A 135 -12.38 -15.07 6.23
CA MET A 135 -11.78 -13.88 5.60
C MET A 135 -10.25 -13.84 5.82
N LEU A 136 -9.79 -14.16 7.03
CA LEU A 136 -8.37 -14.25 7.37
C LEU A 136 -7.69 -15.42 6.65
N ALA A 137 -8.33 -16.58 6.59
CA ALA A 137 -7.84 -17.74 5.85
C ALA A 137 -7.71 -17.43 4.36
N TYR A 138 -8.69 -16.75 3.77
CA TYR A 138 -8.63 -16.27 2.39
C TYR A 138 -7.46 -15.29 2.18
N LEU A 139 -7.26 -14.34 3.10
CA LEU A 139 -6.15 -13.39 3.03
C LEU A 139 -4.79 -14.10 3.11
N ALA A 140 -4.65 -15.08 4.01
CA ALA A 140 -3.44 -15.88 4.16
C ALA A 140 -3.16 -16.74 2.92
N TRP A 141 -4.18 -17.41 2.38
CA TRP A 141 -4.07 -18.18 1.14
C TRP A 141 -3.63 -17.29 -0.03
N ARG A 142 -4.24 -16.11 -0.19
CA ARG A 142 -3.86 -15.14 -1.21
C ARG A 142 -2.42 -14.68 -1.04
N LEU A 143 -2.00 -14.41 0.20
CA LEU A 143 -0.64 -13.99 0.51
C LEU A 143 0.41 -15.06 0.15
N VAL A 144 0.11 -16.34 0.40
CA VAL A 144 1.00 -17.45 0.05
C VAL A 144 1.06 -17.65 -1.47
N ARG A 145 -0.09 -17.59 -2.15
CA ARG A 145 -0.14 -17.74 -3.61
C ARG A 145 0.63 -16.63 -4.34
N ASP A 146 0.53 -15.40 -3.85
CA ASP A 146 1.23 -14.26 -4.45
C ASP A 146 2.74 -14.22 -4.08
N ARG A 147 3.22 -15.04 -3.13
CA ARG A 147 4.65 -15.09 -2.74
C ARG A 147 5.55 -15.79 -3.77
N ALA A 148 5.00 -16.67 -4.61
CA ALA A 148 5.77 -17.56 -5.47
C ALA A 148 6.55 -16.88 -6.61
N GLY A 149 6.37 -15.56 -6.85
CA GLY A 149 6.92 -14.90 -8.04
C GLY A 149 7.82 -13.68 -7.85
N ASP A 150 8.02 -13.13 -6.64
CA ASP A 150 8.76 -11.85 -6.52
C ASP A 150 9.28 -11.58 -5.09
N LEU A 151 10.54 -11.95 -4.84
CA LEU A 151 11.21 -11.85 -3.54
C LEU A 151 11.98 -10.52 -3.30
N VAL A 152 11.92 -9.52 -4.20
CA VAL A 152 12.95 -8.46 -4.23
C VAL A 152 12.46 -7.02 -3.96
N ASP A 153 11.16 -6.73 -3.88
CA ASP A 153 10.68 -5.35 -3.67
C ASP A 153 10.56 -4.95 -2.17
N GLU A 154 11.44 -4.07 -1.68
CA GLU A 154 11.42 -3.54 -0.30
C GLU A 154 10.07 -2.90 0.08
N SER A 155 9.39 -2.25 -0.87
CA SER A 155 8.06 -1.67 -0.63
C SER A 155 6.99 -2.73 -0.37
N ARG A 156 7.16 -3.95 -0.92
CA ARG A 156 6.26 -5.08 -0.65
C ARG A 156 6.45 -5.60 0.78
N ARG A 157 7.69 -5.63 1.26
CA ARG A 157 8.02 -6.02 2.64
C ARG A 157 7.36 -5.11 3.66
N ALA A 158 7.37 -3.79 3.42
CA ALA A 158 6.69 -2.83 4.30
C ALA A 158 5.16 -3.06 4.34
N ARG A 159 4.51 -3.22 3.17
CA ARG A 159 3.06 -3.51 3.09
C ARG A 159 2.70 -4.84 3.75
N LEU A 160 3.56 -5.85 3.58
CA LEU A 160 3.39 -7.16 4.20
C LEU A 160 3.39 -7.07 5.73
N ILE A 161 4.30 -6.31 6.32
CA ILE A 161 4.36 -6.14 7.79
C ILE A 161 3.06 -5.50 8.29
N VAL A 162 2.58 -4.44 7.62
CA VAL A 162 1.31 -3.78 7.99
C VAL A 162 0.15 -4.78 7.99
N VAL A 163 0.02 -5.58 6.92
CA VAL A 163 -1.07 -6.54 6.80
C VAL A 163 -0.95 -7.67 7.83
N VAL A 164 0.25 -8.20 8.06
CA VAL A 164 0.45 -9.25 9.06
C VAL A 164 0.14 -8.76 10.47
N LEU A 165 0.51 -7.51 10.81
CA LEU A 165 0.18 -6.94 12.11
C LEU A 165 -1.34 -6.76 12.28
N LEU A 166 -2.03 -6.17 11.30
CA LEU A 166 -3.48 -5.97 11.37
C LEU A 166 -4.27 -7.28 11.36
N ALA A 167 -3.93 -8.20 10.47
CA ALA A 167 -4.56 -9.52 10.38
C ALA A 167 -4.26 -10.37 11.63
N GLY A 168 -3.04 -10.26 12.17
CA GLY A 168 -2.64 -10.91 13.41
C GLY A 168 -3.40 -10.38 14.61
N GLN A 169 -3.61 -9.06 14.69
CA GLN A 169 -4.41 -8.46 15.75
C GLN A 169 -5.88 -8.91 15.69
N LEU A 170 -6.51 -8.84 14.51
CA LEU A 170 -7.87 -9.34 14.32
C LEU A 170 -7.98 -10.86 14.59
N GLY A 171 -6.99 -11.64 14.18
CA GLY A 171 -6.94 -13.08 14.43
C GLY A 171 -6.76 -13.42 15.91
N ALA A 172 -5.98 -12.62 16.65
CA ALA A 172 -5.84 -12.78 18.09
C ALA A 172 -7.16 -12.49 18.82
N ASP A 173 -7.90 -11.47 18.39
CA ASP A 173 -9.23 -11.15 18.93
C ASP A 173 -10.19 -12.34 18.72
N PHE A 174 -10.30 -12.88 17.50
CA PHE A 174 -11.14 -14.06 17.25
C PHE A 174 -10.69 -15.32 18.00
N LEU A 175 -9.37 -15.51 18.17
CA LEU A 175 -8.84 -16.65 18.92
C LEU A 175 -9.23 -16.55 20.39
N VAL A 176 -9.15 -15.34 20.95
CA VAL A 176 -9.59 -15.04 22.31
C VAL A 176 -11.09 -15.35 22.46
N ASP A 177 -11.93 -14.83 21.57
CA ASP A 177 -13.37 -15.06 21.59
C ASP A 177 -13.72 -16.56 21.53
N LEU A 178 -12.99 -17.32 20.70
CA LEU A 178 -13.19 -18.75 20.52
C LEU A 178 -12.76 -19.59 21.74
N VAL A 179 -11.63 -19.23 22.37
CA VAL A 179 -11.05 -20.01 23.48
C VAL A 179 -11.64 -19.62 24.83
N MET A 180 -11.82 -18.32 25.06
CA MET A 180 -12.22 -17.78 26.35
C MET A 180 -13.71 -17.43 26.43
N GLY A 181 -14.39 -17.36 25.29
CA GLY A 181 -15.80 -16.98 25.18
C GLY A 181 -16.00 -15.48 24.94
N LEU A 182 -17.17 -15.13 24.38
CA LEU A 182 -17.52 -13.77 23.95
C LEU A 182 -17.57 -12.73 25.09
N ASP A 183 -17.80 -13.18 26.32
CA ASP A 183 -17.89 -12.31 27.50
C ASP A 183 -16.52 -12.09 28.19
N TRP A 184 -15.45 -12.70 27.67
CA TRP A 184 -14.13 -12.62 28.26
C TRP A 184 -13.46 -11.28 27.97
N GLY A 185 -13.48 -10.38 28.94
CA GLY A 185 -12.84 -9.06 28.84
C GLY A 185 -12.25 -8.59 30.17
N PRO A 186 -11.22 -9.26 30.71
CA PRO A 186 -10.56 -8.80 31.92
C PRO A 186 -9.88 -7.44 31.68
N HIS A 187 -9.81 -6.60 32.72
CA HIS A 187 -9.34 -5.21 32.58
C HIS A 187 -7.96 -5.10 31.93
N GLY A 188 -7.04 -6.01 32.27
CA GLY A 188 -5.70 -6.05 31.69
C GLY A 188 -5.68 -6.37 30.20
N PHE A 189 -6.61 -7.19 29.70
CA PHE A 189 -6.69 -7.53 28.28
C PHE A 189 -7.14 -6.33 27.45
N THR A 190 -8.18 -5.61 27.88
CA THR A 190 -8.68 -4.40 27.22
C THR A 190 -7.58 -3.33 27.08
N ILE A 191 -6.84 -3.08 28.16
CA ILE A 191 -5.74 -2.11 28.15
C ILE A 191 -4.61 -2.56 27.21
N LEU A 192 -4.25 -3.85 27.25
CA LEU A 192 -3.23 -4.42 26.36
C LEU A 192 -3.63 -4.29 24.89
N GLN A 193 -4.89 -4.57 24.56
CA GLN A 193 -5.44 -4.46 23.21
C GLN A 193 -5.44 -3.01 22.71
N ASN A 194 -5.87 -2.06 23.55
CA ASN A 194 -5.81 -0.62 23.25
C ASN A 194 -4.35 -0.16 23.04
N ALA A 195 -3.43 -0.63 23.88
CA ALA A 195 -2.00 -0.33 23.75
C ALA A 195 -1.40 -0.92 22.46
N ALA A 196 -1.85 -2.10 22.01
CA ALA A 196 -1.44 -2.69 20.74
C ALA A 196 -1.87 -1.84 19.54
N PHE A 197 -3.11 -1.32 19.54
CA PHE A 197 -3.57 -0.39 18.51
C PHE A 197 -2.78 0.93 18.50
N LEU A 198 -2.46 1.46 19.69
CA LEU A 198 -1.61 2.66 19.81
C LEU A 198 -0.20 2.39 19.28
N ALA A 199 0.42 1.27 19.67
CA ALA A 199 1.75 0.90 19.20
C ALA A 199 1.79 0.71 17.69
N PHE A 200 0.78 0.04 17.10
CA PHE A 200 0.64 -0.12 15.66
C PHE A 200 0.50 1.22 14.94
N SER A 201 -0.40 2.10 15.40
CA SER A 201 -0.61 3.42 14.78
C SER A 201 0.60 4.33 14.92
N ALA A 202 1.29 4.32 16.07
CA ALA A 202 2.55 5.04 16.25
C ALA A 202 3.66 4.50 15.33
N TRP A 203 3.82 3.18 15.25
CA TRP A 203 4.79 2.55 14.35
C TRP A 203 4.53 2.91 12.88
N LEU A 204 3.26 2.88 12.45
CA LEU A 204 2.89 3.25 11.08
C LEU A 204 3.12 4.74 10.83
N ALA A 205 2.79 5.60 11.80
CA ALA A 205 3.06 7.04 11.73
C ALA A 205 4.56 7.33 11.58
N LEU A 206 5.42 6.69 12.37
CA LEU A 206 6.87 6.85 12.26
C LEU A 206 7.44 6.37 10.92
N ARG A 207 6.78 5.43 10.25
CA ARG A 207 7.16 4.96 8.91
C ARG A 207 6.70 5.90 7.79
N LEU A 208 5.62 6.63 8.00
CA LEU A 208 5.01 7.52 7.01
C LEU A 208 5.42 8.98 7.17
N LEU A 209 5.79 9.39 8.38
CA LEU A 209 6.39 10.69 8.62
C LEU A 209 7.73 10.71 7.88
N PRO A 210 7.96 11.68 6.97
CA PRO A 210 9.29 11.89 6.43
C PRO A 210 10.17 12.23 7.63
N VAL A 211 11.04 11.30 8.04
CA VAL A 211 12.17 11.66 8.89
C VAL A 211 12.84 12.79 8.13
N PRO A 212 12.94 14.01 8.69
CA PRO A 212 13.77 15.03 8.11
C PRO A 212 15.14 14.39 8.08
N ALA A 213 15.58 13.94 6.91
CA ALA A 213 16.99 13.73 6.71
C ALA A 213 17.61 15.05 7.17
N PRO A 214 18.59 15.06 8.09
CA PRO A 214 19.35 16.27 8.32
C PRO A 214 19.68 16.79 6.94
N ALA A 215 19.30 18.03 6.65
CA ALA A 215 19.41 18.60 5.33
C ALA A 215 20.89 18.56 4.96
N SER A 216 21.36 17.45 4.39
CA SER A 216 22.62 17.38 3.71
C SER A 216 22.42 18.36 2.57
N PRO A 217 23.20 19.45 2.50
CA PRO A 217 23.03 20.49 1.48
C PRO A 217 23.34 20.02 0.05
N SER A 218 23.23 18.72 -0.24
CA SER A 218 23.93 18.05 -1.33
C SER A 218 23.05 17.20 -2.24
N ALA A 219 21.73 17.14 -2.05
CA ALA A 219 20.87 16.31 -2.90
C ALA A 219 20.28 17.07 -4.12
N ARG A 220 20.41 18.40 -4.18
CA ARG A 220 19.87 19.20 -5.30
C ARG A 220 20.91 19.97 -6.11
N ALA A 221 22.20 19.85 -5.76
CA ALA A 221 23.29 20.59 -6.39
C ALA A 221 24.56 19.77 -6.68
N GLN A 222 24.52 18.43 -6.63
CA GLN A 222 25.62 17.58 -7.15
C GLN A 222 25.27 16.94 -8.49
N SER A 223 24.54 17.65 -9.34
CA SER A 223 24.77 17.52 -10.78
C SER A 223 26.09 18.24 -11.09
N LEU A 224 27.02 17.53 -11.77
CA LEU A 224 28.22 18.05 -12.44
C LEU A 224 29.59 17.98 -11.72
N THR A 225 29.80 17.17 -10.68
CA THR A 225 31.20 16.76 -10.40
C THR A 225 31.56 15.62 -11.35
N PRO A 226 32.61 15.76 -12.20
CA PRO A 226 33.05 14.67 -13.06
C PRO A 226 33.28 13.41 -12.22
N ALA A 227 32.76 12.27 -12.67
CA ALA A 227 33.06 11.01 -12.01
C ALA A 227 34.59 10.81 -12.01
N GLN A 228 35.18 10.46 -10.87
CA GLN A 228 36.62 10.28 -10.73
C GLN A 228 36.94 8.78 -10.57
N GLY A 229 38.01 8.31 -11.22
CA GLY A 229 38.52 6.95 -11.10
C GLY A 229 37.51 5.87 -11.50
N ASP A 230 37.34 4.86 -10.64
CA ASP A 230 36.53 3.67 -10.92
C ASP A 230 35.03 3.98 -11.09
N GLU A 231 34.53 5.08 -10.51
CA GLU A 231 33.14 5.48 -10.67
C GLU A 231 32.83 5.95 -12.10
N ALA A 232 33.78 6.63 -12.76
CA ALA A 232 33.64 7.04 -14.15
C ALA A 232 33.55 5.84 -15.09
N ARG A 233 34.38 4.82 -14.83
CA ARG A 233 34.34 3.56 -15.59
C ARG A 233 33.00 2.84 -15.44
N LEU A 234 32.42 2.87 -14.24
CA LEU A 234 31.10 2.26 -14.00
C LEU A 234 29.97 3.04 -14.70
N VAL A 235 29.99 4.37 -14.66
CA VAL A 235 29.03 5.20 -15.41
C VAL A 235 29.13 4.90 -16.90
N GLU A 236 30.35 4.88 -17.43
CA GLU A 236 30.58 4.60 -18.86
C GLU A 236 30.13 3.19 -19.23
N ARG A 237 30.43 2.19 -18.40
CA ARG A 237 29.97 0.81 -18.63
C ARG A 237 28.44 0.72 -18.63
N LEU A 238 27.78 1.41 -17.71
CA LEU A 238 26.32 1.44 -17.65
C LEU A 238 25.72 2.15 -18.88
N ARG A 239 26.38 3.22 -19.35
CA ARG A 239 26.01 3.92 -20.58
C ARG A 239 26.08 2.99 -21.79
N VAL A 240 27.21 2.30 -21.99
CA VAL A 240 27.37 1.30 -23.06
C VAL A 240 26.29 0.22 -22.99
N LEU A 241 25.97 -0.28 -21.79
CA LEU A 241 24.92 -1.28 -21.63
C LEU A 241 23.54 -0.77 -22.08
N VAL A 242 23.22 0.49 -21.82
CA VAL A 242 21.90 1.06 -22.13
C VAL A 242 21.81 1.57 -23.55
N GLU A 243 22.81 2.32 -24.01
CA GLU A 243 22.81 3.00 -25.31
C GLU A 243 23.22 2.07 -26.45
N ASP A 244 24.31 1.30 -26.27
CA ASP A 244 24.87 0.47 -27.33
C ASP A 244 24.30 -0.96 -27.29
N GLU A 245 24.34 -1.62 -26.13
CA GLU A 245 23.88 -3.01 -25.98
C GLU A 245 22.36 -3.11 -25.81
N LYS A 246 21.66 -1.98 -25.60
CA LYS A 246 20.21 -1.88 -25.41
C LYS A 246 19.63 -2.95 -24.47
N ILE A 247 20.31 -3.25 -23.37
CA ILE A 247 19.91 -4.34 -22.46
C ILE A 247 18.49 -4.19 -21.92
N HIS A 248 18.00 -2.95 -21.85
CA HIS A 248 16.67 -2.61 -21.37
C HIS A 248 15.55 -3.16 -22.27
N LEU A 249 15.83 -3.57 -23.50
CA LEU A 249 14.85 -4.19 -24.40
C LEU A 249 14.58 -5.67 -24.07
N ALA A 250 15.44 -6.32 -23.28
CA ALA A 250 15.18 -7.68 -22.82
C ALA A 250 14.06 -7.68 -21.76
N PRO A 251 12.91 -8.35 -21.99
CA PRO A 251 11.76 -8.29 -21.09
C PRO A 251 12.00 -9.00 -19.75
N ASP A 252 12.89 -9.99 -19.74
CA ASP A 252 13.33 -10.81 -18.62
C ASP A 252 14.55 -10.24 -17.87
N LEU A 253 15.04 -9.05 -18.26
CA LEU A 253 16.19 -8.41 -17.61
C LEU A 253 15.97 -8.26 -16.10
N ASP A 254 16.81 -8.93 -15.31
CA ASP A 254 16.86 -8.79 -13.87
C ASP A 254 18.07 -7.97 -13.40
N PHE A 255 18.12 -7.67 -12.10
CA PHE A 255 19.21 -6.89 -11.55
C PHE A 255 20.54 -7.68 -11.48
N ALA A 256 20.46 -9.00 -11.29
CA ALA A 256 21.65 -9.85 -11.19
C ALA A 256 22.39 -9.93 -12.54
N ASP A 257 21.66 -9.91 -13.66
CA ASP A 257 22.20 -9.82 -15.00
C ASP A 257 22.96 -8.51 -15.22
N VAL A 258 22.40 -7.38 -14.77
CA VAL A 258 23.07 -6.08 -14.87
C VAL A 258 24.31 -6.03 -14.00
N VAL A 259 24.25 -6.52 -12.76
CA VAL A 259 25.42 -6.60 -11.86
C VAL A 259 26.54 -7.44 -12.51
N ARG A 260 26.20 -8.57 -13.12
CA ARG A 260 27.15 -9.43 -13.83
C ARG A 260 27.78 -8.72 -15.03
N ARG A 261 26.98 -8.04 -15.86
CA ARG A 261 27.45 -7.30 -17.04
C ARG A 261 28.25 -6.04 -16.71
N MET A 262 27.97 -5.44 -15.55
CA MET A 262 28.70 -4.31 -14.99
C MET A 262 30.05 -4.73 -14.37
N GLY A 263 30.21 -6.01 -14.01
CA GLY A 263 31.44 -6.52 -13.40
C GLY A 263 31.75 -5.91 -12.02
N ALA A 264 30.72 -5.50 -11.28
CA ALA A 264 30.86 -4.75 -10.03
C ALA A 264 30.00 -5.35 -8.91
N PRO A 265 30.34 -5.14 -7.61
CA PRO A 265 29.51 -5.59 -6.50
C PRO A 265 28.10 -4.99 -6.54
N GLU A 266 27.09 -5.78 -6.15
CA GLU A 266 25.68 -5.38 -6.16
C GLU A 266 25.44 -4.02 -5.45
N ARG A 267 26.06 -3.85 -4.27
CA ARG A 267 25.97 -2.63 -3.47
C ARG A 267 26.48 -1.40 -4.23
N THR A 268 27.53 -1.56 -5.04
CA THR A 268 28.11 -0.48 -5.85
C THR A 268 27.19 -0.08 -6.99
N VAL A 269 26.61 -1.05 -7.70
CA VAL A 269 25.65 -0.79 -8.79
C VAL A 269 24.39 -0.13 -8.26
N ARG A 270 23.86 -0.59 -7.12
CA ARG A 270 22.70 0.00 -6.47
C ARG A 270 22.98 1.44 -6.02
N ARG A 271 24.17 1.71 -5.48
CA ARG A 271 24.60 3.07 -5.11
C ARG A 271 24.69 3.99 -6.33
N LEU A 272 25.23 3.49 -7.44
CA LEU A 272 25.32 4.25 -8.70
C LEU A 272 23.92 4.67 -9.19
N ILE A 273 22.97 3.74 -9.25
CA ILE A 273 21.60 4.01 -9.69
C ILE A 273 20.89 5.01 -8.77
N ASN A 274 20.97 4.79 -7.45
CA ASN A 274 20.21 5.59 -6.49
C ASN A 274 20.81 6.98 -6.27
N HIS A 275 22.15 7.09 -6.18
CA HIS A 275 22.80 8.34 -5.79
C HIS A 275 23.31 9.18 -6.96
N ARG A 276 23.75 8.56 -8.07
CA ARG A 276 24.26 9.32 -9.23
C ARG A 276 23.19 9.56 -10.29
N LEU A 277 22.39 8.54 -10.59
CA LEU A 277 21.34 8.65 -11.61
C LEU A 277 20.00 9.15 -11.04
N GLY A 278 19.86 9.20 -9.71
CA GLY A 278 18.69 9.78 -9.05
C GLY A 278 17.41 8.94 -9.20
N HIS A 279 17.52 7.63 -9.45
CA HIS A 279 16.37 6.74 -9.50
C HIS A 279 16.16 6.04 -8.16
N ASP A 280 14.92 5.99 -7.68
CA ASP A 280 14.59 5.36 -6.38
C ASP A 280 14.99 3.87 -6.31
N HIS A 281 14.95 3.16 -7.44
CA HIS A 281 15.32 1.73 -7.54
C HIS A 281 15.64 1.29 -8.98
N PHE A 282 16.30 0.14 -9.15
CA PHE A 282 16.69 -0.43 -10.46
C PHE A 282 15.53 -0.54 -11.47
N ARG A 283 14.37 -1.06 -11.03
CA ARG A 283 13.19 -1.15 -11.91
C ARG A 283 12.74 0.23 -12.43
N ALA A 284 12.89 1.30 -11.65
CA ALA A 284 12.53 2.65 -12.09
C ALA A 284 13.50 3.17 -13.15
N PHE A 285 14.79 2.90 -12.98
CA PHE A 285 15.82 3.21 -13.98
C PHE A 285 15.55 2.50 -15.31
N ILE A 286 15.39 1.17 -15.31
CA ILE A 286 15.11 0.42 -16.55
C ILE A 286 13.80 0.87 -17.19
N ASN A 287 12.74 1.10 -16.41
CA ASN A 287 11.49 1.60 -16.96
C ASN A 287 11.63 2.99 -17.59
N ALA A 288 12.48 3.87 -17.04
CA ALA A 288 12.77 5.16 -17.65
C ALA A 288 13.47 4.99 -19.01
N CYS A 289 14.46 4.09 -19.12
CA CYS A 289 15.10 3.74 -20.39
C CYS A 289 14.10 3.17 -21.40
N ARG A 290 13.27 2.21 -20.99
CA ARG A 290 12.23 1.61 -21.85
C ARG A 290 11.18 2.63 -22.31
N VAL A 291 10.80 3.58 -21.45
CA VAL A 291 9.90 4.68 -21.84
C VAL A 291 10.58 5.64 -22.81
N ALA A 292 11.87 5.92 -22.65
CA ALA A 292 12.62 6.72 -23.62
C ALA A 292 12.65 6.06 -25.01
N GLU A 293 12.90 4.74 -25.08
CA GLU A 293 12.80 3.98 -26.35
C GLU A 293 11.37 4.05 -26.91
N ALA A 294 10.36 3.80 -26.08
CA ALA A 294 8.97 3.85 -26.51
C ALA A 294 8.58 5.23 -27.07
N LYS A 295 9.11 6.32 -26.53
CA LYS A 295 8.86 7.67 -27.06
C LYS A 295 9.46 7.84 -28.45
N GLN A 296 10.65 7.30 -28.70
CA GLN A 296 11.26 7.31 -30.03
C GLN A 296 10.37 6.53 -31.02
N LEU A 297 9.93 5.33 -30.64
CA LEU A 297 9.06 4.50 -31.48
C LEU A 297 7.68 5.14 -31.71
N LEU A 298 7.12 5.87 -30.74
CA LEU A 298 5.85 6.56 -30.87
C LEU A 298 5.95 7.84 -31.71
N ALA A 299 7.13 8.46 -31.78
CA ALA A 299 7.39 9.65 -32.57
C ALA A 299 7.81 9.33 -34.01
N ASP A 300 8.15 8.07 -34.32
CA ASP A 300 8.53 7.63 -35.66
C ASP A 300 7.30 7.57 -36.59
N PRO A 301 7.25 8.40 -37.66
CA PRO A 301 6.14 8.41 -38.61
C PRO A 301 5.93 7.06 -39.31
N ALA A 302 6.99 6.26 -39.50
CA ALA A 302 6.90 4.94 -40.11
C ALA A 302 6.15 3.94 -39.23
N ARG A 303 6.02 4.23 -37.92
CA ARG A 303 5.37 3.40 -36.91
C ARG A 303 4.04 3.96 -36.41
N ALA A 304 3.50 4.99 -37.06
CA ALA A 304 2.28 5.67 -36.62
C ALA A 304 1.07 4.71 -36.45
N GLU A 305 0.95 3.72 -37.34
CA GLU A 305 -0.13 2.73 -37.37
C GLU A 305 0.08 1.54 -36.42
N ASP A 306 1.25 1.43 -35.80
CA ASP A 306 1.55 0.27 -34.97
C ASP A 306 0.69 0.25 -33.71
N LYS A 307 0.17 -0.92 -33.37
CA LYS A 307 -0.59 -1.12 -32.14
C LYS A 307 0.31 -0.81 -30.93
N LEU A 308 -0.24 -0.13 -29.92
CA LEU A 308 0.51 0.19 -28.69
C LEU A 308 1.12 -1.04 -28.00
N ILE A 309 0.53 -2.23 -28.17
CA ILE A 309 1.12 -3.47 -27.65
C ILE A 309 2.40 -3.87 -28.39
N ALA A 310 2.51 -3.60 -29.69
CA ALA A 310 3.74 -3.84 -30.44
C ALA A 310 4.85 -2.89 -29.96
N ILE A 311 4.54 -1.59 -29.84
CA ILE A 311 5.46 -0.59 -29.27
C ILE A 311 5.92 -1.00 -27.86
N ALA A 312 4.99 -1.48 -27.02
CA ALA A 312 5.31 -1.94 -25.67
C ALA A 312 6.31 -3.10 -25.67
N LEU A 313 6.06 -4.11 -26.52
CA LEU A 313 6.94 -5.29 -26.65
C LEU A 313 8.31 -4.91 -27.20
N ASP A 314 8.35 -4.07 -28.25
CA ASP A 314 9.59 -3.61 -28.88
C ASP A 314 10.42 -2.71 -27.94
N SER A 315 9.77 -2.05 -26.98
CA SER A 315 10.41 -1.27 -25.93
C SER A 315 10.80 -2.10 -24.70
N GLY A 316 10.70 -3.44 -24.78
CA GLY A 316 11.11 -4.37 -23.73
C GLY A 316 10.11 -4.57 -22.58
N PHE A 317 8.86 -4.14 -22.71
CA PHE A 317 7.83 -4.48 -21.72
C PHE A 317 7.19 -5.83 -22.01
N ALA A 318 7.05 -6.68 -20.98
CA ALA A 318 6.40 -7.99 -21.12
C ALA A 318 4.88 -7.92 -21.35
N SER A 319 4.24 -6.77 -21.11
CA SER A 319 2.81 -6.59 -21.31
C SER A 319 2.41 -5.12 -21.53
N LEU A 320 1.26 -4.91 -22.18
CA LEU A 320 0.65 -3.58 -22.34
C LEU A 320 0.32 -2.93 -20.98
N ALA A 321 -0.04 -3.73 -19.98
CA ALA A 321 -0.38 -3.23 -18.65
C ALA A 321 0.86 -2.71 -17.87
N SER A 322 2.02 -3.34 -18.02
CA SER A 322 3.28 -2.81 -17.47
C SER A 322 3.72 -1.53 -18.19
N PHE A 323 3.60 -1.52 -19.52
CA PHE A 323 3.93 -0.36 -20.35
C PHE A 323 3.11 0.87 -19.98
N ASN A 324 1.78 0.77 -19.98
CA ASN A 324 0.90 1.90 -19.67
C ASN A 324 1.18 2.51 -18.29
N ARG A 325 1.44 1.65 -17.28
CA ARG A 325 1.79 2.11 -15.93
C ARG A 325 3.12 2.85 -15.88
N ALA A 326 4.15 2.28 -16.51
CA ALA A 326 5.48 2.88 -16.54
C ALA A 326 5.48 4.20 -17.33
N PHE A 327 4.84 4.22 -18.50
CA PHE A 327 4.75 5.39 -19.35
C PHE A 327 4.02 6.55 -18.65
N GLN A 328 2.86 6.28 -18.02
CA GLN A 328 2.14 7.31 -17.27
C GLN A 328 2.92 7.80 -16.04
N ALA A 329 3.69 6.93 -15.39
CA ALA A 329 4.50 7.33 -14.24
C ALA A 329 5.68 8.26 -14.63
N VAL A 330 6.28 8.04 -15.80
CA VAL A 330 7.41 8.83 -16.30
C VAL A 330 6.94 10.10 -17.01
N GLU A 331 5.96 10.00 -17.91
CA GLU A 331 5.51 11.13 -18.76
C GLU A 331 4.31 11.90 -18.20
N GLY A 332 3.65 11.39 -17.15
CA GLY A 332 2.45 12.00 -16.57
C GLY A 332 1.18 11.85 -17.41
N ARG A 333 1.26 11.32 -18.63
CA ARG A 333 0.14 11.10 -19.56
C ARG A 333 0.17 9.69 -20.19
N PRO A 334 -0.99 9.15 -20.61
CA PRO A 334 -1.04 7.85 -21.29
C PRO A 334 -0.31 7.86 -22.64
N PRO A 335 0.23 6.71 -23.10
CA PRO A 335 0.95 6.62 -24.37
C PRO A 335 0.06 6.90 -25.59
N SER A 336 -1.24 6.58 -25.53
CA SER A 336 -2.22 6.95 -26.56
C SER A 336 -2.32 8.48 -26.71
N THR A 337 -2.41 9.20 -25.59
CA THR A 337 -2.43 10.67 -25.58
C THR A 337 -1.11 11.27 -26.04
N PHE A 338 0.02 10.62 -25.73
CA PHE A 338 1.33 11.03 -26.21
C PHE A 338 1.42 10.97 -27.74
N ARG A 339 0.91 9.90 -28.35
CA ARG A 339 0.89 9.72 -29.81
C ARG A 339 0.05 10.76 -30.54
N HIS A 340 -1.08 11.19 -29.96
CA HIS A 340 -1.99 12.15 -30.58
C HIS A 340 -1.70 13.61 -30.20
N ALA A 341 -0.64 13.88 -29.44
CA ALA A 341 -0.23 15.25 -29.16
C ALA A 341 0.50 15.82 -30.39
N PRO A 342 0.14 17.02 -30.88
CA PRO A 342 0.86 17.64 -31.99
C PRO A 342 2.32 17.83 -31.60
N THR A 343 3.23 17.42 -32.49
CA THR A 343 4.66 17.71 -32.38
C THR A 343 4.86 19.23 -32.30
N PRO A 344 5.87 19.73 -31.57
CA PRO A 344 6.08 21.19 -31.39
C PRO A 344 6.21 21.99 -32.70
N GLU A 345 6.48 21.34 -33.84
CA GLU A 345 6.54 21.97 -35.16
C GLU A 345 5.17 22.29 -35.77
N GLU A 346 4.07 21.73 -35.27
CA GLU A 346 2.72 21.93 -35.82
C GLU A 346 1.84 22.87 -34.96
N ARG A 347 2.44 23.78 -34.18
CA ARG A 347 1.67 24.91 -33.65
C ARG A 347 1.52 25.96 -34.76
N PRO A 348 0.35 26.10 -35.42
CA PRO A 348 0.14 27.29 -36.23
C PRO A 348 0.28 28.50 -35.30
N ALA A 349 1.13 29.45 -35.69
CA ALA A 349 1.16 30.76 -35.06
C ALA A 349 -0.21 31.40 -35.30
N VAL A 350 -1.06 31.33 -34.27
CA VAL A 350 -2.35 32.01 -34.27
C VAL A 350 -2.28 33.07 -33.18
N PHE A 351 -2.49 34.30 -33.66
CA PHE A 351 -2.69 35.55 -32.91
C PHE A 351 -3.71 35.43 -31.78
#